data_AF-A0A8T8C7J6-F1
#
_entry.id   AF-A0A8T8C7J6-F1
#
_cell.length_a   1.000
_cell.length_b   1.000
_cell.length_c   1.000
_cell.angle_alpha   90.00
_cell.angle_beta   90.00
_cell.angle_gamma   90.00
#
_symmetry.space_group_name_H-M   'P 1'
#
loop_
_entity.id
_entity.type
_entity.pdbx_description
1 polymer ?
#
loop_
_entity_poly.entity_id
_entity_poly.type
_entity_poly.pdbx_seq_one_letter_code
_entity_poly.pdbx_strand_id
1 'polypeptide(L)' 'MWEGEVYGWKNELRDPESERPGAYAVDLAGLVYMAQGGDDYNGAKAWVAVDPDGQ' A
#
# COMPACT_ATOMS: atom_id res chain seq x y z
N MET A 1 -3.32 5.44 1.75
CA MET A 1 -2.79 6.50 2.63
C MET A 1 -1.32 6.69 2.33
N TRP A 2 -0.85 7.92 2.21
CA TRP A 2 0.56 8.24 2.02
C TRP A 2 0.88 9.48 2.86
N GLU A 3 2.00 9.45 3.60
CA GLU A 3 2.39 10.50 4.56
C GLU A 3 1.27 10.93 5.53
N GLY A 4 0.43 9.98 5.96
CA GLY A 4 -0.65 10.25 6.91
C GLY A 4 -1.98 10.71 6.28
N GLU A 5 -2.05 10.87 4.97
CA GLU A 5 -3.26 11.37 4.29
C GLU A 5 -3.88 10.32 3.36
N VAL A 6 -5.22 10.25 3.32
CA VAL A 6 -5.95 9.39 2.37
C VAL A 6 -6.02 10.09 1.01
N TYR A 7 -5.55 9.42 -0.04
CA TYR A 7 -5.52 10.00 -1.39
C TYR A 7 -6.40 9.26 -2.41
N GLY A 8 -7.04 8.15 -2.04
CA GLY A 8 -7.84 7.37 -2.97
C GLY A 8 -8.52 6.15 -2.36
N TRP A 9 -9.47 5.62 -3.12
CA TRP A 9 -10.21 4.40 -2.82
C TRP A 9 -10.17 3.49 -4.03
N LYS A 10 -9.98 2.19 -3.80
CA LYS A 10 -9.94 1.16 -4.85
C LYS A 10 -10.76 -0.04 -4.41
N ASN A 11 -11.29 -0.79 -5.37
CA ASN A 11 -12.03 -2.01 -5.09
C ASN A 11 -11.07 -3.18 -4.75
N GLU A 12 -9.86 -3.19 -5.30
CA GLU A 12 -8.80 -4.17 -5.01
C GLU A 12 -7.41 -3.62 -5.40
N LEU A 13 -6.35 -4.29 -4.92
CA LEU A 13 -4.95 -3.87 -5.09
C LEU A 13 -4.29 -4.65 -6.25
N ARG A 14 -4.54 -4.24 -7.50
CA ARG A 14 -4.01 -4.92 -8.70
C ARG A 14 -2.61 -4.44 -9.10
N ASP A 15 -2.42 -3.12 -9.11
CA ASP A 15 -1.30 -2.48 -9.80
C ASP A 15 -0.40 -1.72 -8.80
N PRO A 16 0.55 -2.40 -8.13
CA PRO A 16 1.46 -1.74 -7.17
C PRO A 16 2.33 -0.65 -7.80
N GLU A 17 2.63 -0.71 -9.09
CA GLU A 17 3.39 0.30 -9.83
C GLU A 17 2.66 1.64 -9.96
N SER A 18 1.35 1.65 -9.72
CA SER A 18 0.56 2.89 -9.68
C SER A 18 0.66 3.63 -8.34
N GLU A 19 1.45 3.10 -7.39
CA GLU A 19 1.43 3.51 -6.00
C GLU A 19 2.83 3.87 -5.53
N ARG A 20 2.93 4.92 -4.72
CA ARG A 20 4.21 5.31 -4.14
C ARG A 20 4.69 4.26 -3.14
N PRO A 21 5.97 3.85 -3.18
CA PRO A 21 6.53 3.00 -2.14
C PRO A 21 6.27 3.61 -0.74
N GLY A 22 5.88 2.76 0.22
CA GLY A 22 5.49 3.16 1.56
C GLY A 22 4.03 3.61 1.71
N ALA A 23 3.23 3.64 0.64
CA ALA A 23 1.79 3.83 0.76
C ALA A 23 1.13 2.64 1.47
N TYR A 24 0.11 2.93 2.28
CA TYR A 24 -0.70 1.93 2.98
C TYR A 24 -2.09 1.83 2.39
N ALA A 25 -2.61 0.62 2.28
CA ALA A 25 -4.00 0.32 1.98
C ALA A 25 -4.61 -0.48 3.14
N VAL A 26 -5.88 -0.22 3.43
CA VAL A 26 -6.67 -0.95 4.43
C VAL A 26 -7.91 -1.48 3.75
N ASP A 27 -8.18 -2.77 3.88
CA ASP A 27 -9.38 -3.39 3.31
C ASP A 27 -10.60 -3.31 4.25
N LEU A 28 -11.73 -3.85 3.82
CA LEU A 28 -12.97 -3.85 4.60
C LEU A 28 -12.91 -4.74 5.85
N ALA A 29 -11.98 -5.69 5.92
CA ALA A 29 -11.74 -6.53 7.08
C ALA A 29 -10.73 -5.88 8.06
N GLY A 30 -10.18 -4.72 7.72
CA GLY A 30 -9.15 -4.03 8.51
C GLY A 30 -7.74 -4.57 8.28
N LEU A 31 -7.52 -5.42 7.28
CA LEU A 31 -6.17 -5.87 6.92
C LEU A 31 -5.40 -4.74 6.27
N VAL A 32 -4.14 -4.58 6.69
CA VAL A 32 -3.26 -3.52 6.23
C VAL A 32 -2.23 -4.09 5.25
N TYR A 33 -2.03 -3.38 4.15
CA TYR A 33 -1.04 -3.70 3.12
C TYR A 33 -0.16 -2.49 2.89
N MET A 34 1.14 -2.71 2.69
CA MET A 34 2.10 -1.67 2.33
C MET A 34 2.65 -1.92 0.92
N ALA A 35 2.69 -0.86 0.12
CA ALA A 35 3.35 -0.86 -1.18
C ALA A 35 4.87 -0.89 -0.96
N GLN A 36 5.56 -1.94 -1.42
CA GLN A 36 6.99 -2.15 -1.19
C GLN A 36 7.82 -2.30 -2.46
N GLY A 37 9.10 -1.96 -2.35
CA GLY A 37 10.08 -1.98 -3.44
C GLY A 37 9.88 -0.83 -4.42
N GLY A 38 10.71 -0.78 -5.46
CA GLY A 38 10.61 0.24 -6.51
C GLY A 38 11.13 1.61 -6.07
N ASP A 39 10.62 2.67 -6.69
CA ASP A 39 11.00 4.07 -6.44
C ASP A 39 9.83 5.02 -6.78
N ASP A 40 9.99 6.31 -6.48
CA ASP A 40 8.92 7.31 -6.66
C ASP A 40 8.53 7.55 -8.14
N TYR A 41 9.38 7.18 -9.09
CA TYR A 41 9.12 7.36 -10.52
C TYR A 41 8.42 6.13 -11.13
N ASN A 42 8.86 4.94 -10.75
CA ASN A 42 8.35 3.66 -11.28
C ASN A 42 7.23 3.05 -10.42
N GLY A 43 6.99 3.58 -9.22
CA GLY A 43 6.05 3.04 -8.24
C GLY A 43 6.56 1.79 -7.54
N ALA A 44 5.70 1.18 -6.73
CA ALA A 44 6.04 -0.02 -5.96
C ALA A 44 6.05 -1.28 -6.82
N LYS A 45 6.70 -2.35 -6.31
CA LYS A 45 6.76 -3.64 -7.00
C LYS A 45 5.72 -4.64 -6.51
N ALA A 46 5.26 -4.48 -5.27
CA ALA A 46 4.30 -5.39 -4.67
C ALA A 46 3.52 -4.73 -3.53
N TRP A 47 2.33 -5.26 -3.28
CA TRP A 47 1.60 -5.06 -2.03
C TRP A 47 1.94 -6.19 -1.06
N VAL A 48 2.40 -5.82 0.14
CA VAL A 48 2.81 -6.78 1.17
C VAL A 48 1.91 -6.61 2.39
N ALA A 49 1.33 -7.70 2.89
CA ALA A 49 0.53 -7.68 4.11
C ALA A 49 1.39 -7.26 5.31
N VAL A 50 0.86 -6.37 6.14
CA VAL A 50 1.50 -5.91 7.37
C VAL A 50 0.87 -6.69 8.52
N ASP A 51 1.71 -7.39 9.28
CA ASP A 51 1.32 -7.98 10.56
C ASP A 51 1.51 -6.93 11.66
N PRO A 52 0.42 -6.36 12.23
CA PRO A 52 0.52 -5.35 13.27
C PRO A 52 1.01 -5.93 14.61
N ASP A 53 0.90 -7.25 14.82
CA ASP A 53 1.26 -7.93 16.06
C ASP A 53 2.64 -8.60 15.98
N GLY A 54 3.27 -8.59 14.80
CA GLY A 54 4.57 -9.24 14.53
C GLY A 54 5.81 -8.41 14.89
N GLN A 55 5.67 -7.35 15.70
CA GLN A 55 6.75 -6.44 16.11
C GLN A 55 7.30 -6.76 17.51
#